data_AF-A0A381RJR4-F1
#
_entry.id   AF-A0A381RJR4-F1
#
_cell.length_a   1.000
_cell.length_b   1.000
_cell.length_c   1.000
_cell.angle_alpha   90.00
_cell.angle_beta   90.00
_cell.angle_gamma   90.00
#
_symmetry.space_group_name_H-M   'P 1'
#
loop_
_entity.id
_entity.type
_entity.pdbx_description
1 polymer ?
#
loop_
_entity_poly.entity_id
_entity_poly.type
_entity_poly.pdbx_seq_one_letter_code
_entity_poly.pdbx_strand_id
1 'polypeptide(L)'
;VLASIPFKGQVLNLASAWWFDQTKHIIDNHIINVADPNVIIAKKCKVFPIEFVVRGFITGSTSTSLWTVYNNGDREYCGNSLPEGLKKNEKLKSNMLTPTTKEEHHDRP
;
A
#
# COMPACT_ATOMS: atom_id res chain seq x y z
N VAL A 1 9.12 22.66 -16.49
CA VAL A 1 8.72 21.32 -16.01
C VAL A 1 8.23 20.53 -17.21
N LEU A 2 8.89 19.42 -17.57
CA LEU A 2 8.56 18.63 -18.79
C LEU A 2 7.62 17.43 -18.51
N ALA A 3 7.35 17.12 -17.23
CA ALA A 3 6.59 15.93 -16.82
C ALA A 3 5.53 16.23 -15.75
N SER A 4 4.96 17.43 -15.73
CA SER A 4 3.81 17.72 -14.87
C SER A 4 2.56 17.09 -15.46
N ILE A 5 1.92 16.21 -14.70
CA ILE A 5 0.55 15.77 -15.00
C ILE A 5 -0.38 16.79 -14.33
N PRO A 6 -1.12 17.62 -15.10
CA PRO A 6 -2.05 18.58 -14.53
C PRO A 6 -3.03 17.90 -13.56
N PHE A 7 -3.34 18.58 -12.45
CA PHE A 7 -4.30 18.12 -11.44
C PHE A 7 -3.99 16.78 -10.73
N LYS A 8 -2.84 16.15 -10.99
CA LYS A 8 -2.45 14.90 -10.30
C LYS A 8 -2.53 15.03 -8.77
N GLY A 9 -2.01 16.13 -8.22
CA GLY A 9 -2.07 16.39 -6.77
C GLY A 9 -3.51 16.45 -6.26
N GLN A 10 -4.40 17.11 -7.00
CA GLN A 10 -5.81 17.24 -6.65
C GLN A 10 -6.52 15.90 -6.63
N VAL A 11 -6.32 15.09 -7.67
CA VAL A 11 -6.94 13.76 -7.76
C VAL A 11 -6.47 12.86 -6.61
N LEU A 12 -5.16 12.83 -6.34
CA LEU A 12 -4.61 11.99 -5.27
C LEU A 12 -5.05 12.46 -3.87
N ASN A 13 -5.08 13.77 -3.63
CA ASN A 13 -5.47 14.34 -2.35
C ASN A 13 -6.96 14.13 -2.07
N LEU A 14 -7.84 14.41 -3.04
CA LEU A 14 -9.28 14.22 -2.88
C LEU A 14 -9.68 12.73 -2.82
N ALA A 15 -9.02 11.86 -3.58
CA ALA A 15 -9.22 10.41 -3.46
C ALA A 15 -8.80 9.90 -2.07
N SER A 16 -7.69 10.42 -1.53
CA SER A 16 -7.27 10.09 -0.16
C SER A 16 -8.30 10.57 0.86
N ALA A 17 -8.77 11.82 0.75
CA ALA A 17 -9.79 12.37 1.63
C ALA A 17 -11.09 11.54 1.62
N TRP A 18 -11.53 11.09 0.44
CA TRP A 18 -12.68 10.21 0.30
C TRP A 18 -12.46 8.88 1.04
N TRP A 19 -11.33 8.20 0.83
CA TRP A 19 -11.03 6.93 1.51
C TRP A 19 -10.90 7.07 3.03
N PHE A 20 -10.30 8.17 3.50
CA PHE A 20 -10.26 8.46 4.93
C PHE A 20 -11.65 8.64 5.50
N ASP A 21 -12.57 9.28 4.78
CA ASP A 21 -13.97 9.41 5.19
C ASP A 21 -14.69 8.05 5.24
N GLN A 22 -14.54 7.23 4.20
CA GLN A 22 -15.16 5.90 4.15
C GLN A 22 -14.70 4.98 5.28
N THR A 23 -13.47 5.14 5.78
CA THR A 23 -12.87 4.26 6.79
C THR A 23 -12.91 4.80 8.21
N LYS A 24 -13.46 6.01 8.46
CA LYS A 24 -13.55 6.62 9.81
C LYS A 24 -14.24 5.73 10.84
N HIS A 25 -15.21 4.92 10.41
CA HIS A 25 -15.95 4.02 11.29
C HIS A 25 -15.16 2.76 11.71
N ILE A 26 -14.02 2.50 11.07
CA ILE A 26 -13.14 1.34 11.35
C ILE A 26 -12.02 1.76 12.30
N ILE A 27 -11.35 2.88 12.00
CA ILE A 27 -10.23 3.41 12.79
C ILE A 27 -10.13 4.93 12.63
N ASP A 28 -9.66 5.59 13.68
CA ASP A 28 -9.31 7.01 13.63
C ASP A 28 -8.22 7.27 12.57
N ASN A 29 -8.34 8.39 11.89
CA ASN A 29 -7.32 8.88 10.97
C ASN A 29 -6.88 10.32 11.31
N HIS A 30 -5.80 10.76 10.69
CA HIS A 30 -5.15 12.01 11.04
C HIS A 30 -5.78 13.27 10.42
N ILE A 31 -6.81 13.16 9.56
CA ILE A 31 -7.35 14.31 8.83
C ILE A 31 -8.11 15.23 9.79
N ILE A 32 -7.80 16.53 9.73
CA ILE A 32 -8.54 17.59 10.42
C ILE A 32 -9.42 18.35 9.42
N ASN A 33 -8.87 18.73 8.26
CA ASN A 33 -9.60 19.47 7.23
C ASN A 33 -8.97 19.30 5.84
N VAL A 34 -9.76 19.43 4.77
CA VAL A 34 -9.30 19.57 3.39
C VAL A 34 -9.44 21.06 3.01
N ALA A 35 -8.34 21.81 3.09
CA ALA A 35 -8.38 23.27 2.92
C ALA A 35 -8.33 23.72 1.46
N ASP A 36 -7.77 22.89 0.58
CA ASP A 36 -7.68 23.08 -0.87
C ASP A 36 -7.68 21.70 -1.54
N PRO A 37 -8.08 21.57 -2.83
CA PRO A 37 -7.96 20.32 -3.56
C PRO A 37 -6.58 19.65 -3.49
N ASN A 38 -5.47 20.37 -3.25
CA ASN A 38 -4.13 19.82 -3.07
C ASN A 38 -3.63 19.79 -1.60
N VAL A 39 -4.43 20.23 -0.62
CA VAL A 39 -3.95 20.44 0.76
C VAL A 39 -4.88 19.79 1.79
N ILE A 40 -4.31 18.91 2.61
CA ILE A 40 -4.92 18.37 3.83
C ILE A 40 -4.20 18.95 5.05
N ILE A 41 -4.99 19.48 5.99
CA ILE A 41 -4.54 19.77 7.35
C ILE A 41 -4.71 18.50 8.17
N ALA A 42 -3.62 17.99 8.74
CA ALA A 42 -3.61 16.74 9.49
C ALA A 42 -2.97 16.91 10.88
N LYS A 43 -3.39 16.05 11.82
CA LYS A 43 -2.74 15.90 13.12
C LYS A 43 -1.34 15.32 12.93
N LYS A 44 -0.34 15.94 13.54
CA LYS A 44 1.03 15.40 13.56
C LYS A 44 1.04 14.09 14.36
N CYS A 45 1.38 12.99 13.70
CA CYS A 45 1.48 11.66 14.29
C CYS A 45 2.95 11.21 14.40
N LYS A 46 3.25 10.32 15.35
CA LYS A 46 4.50 9.56 15.34
C LYS A 46 4.35 8.40 14.37
N VAL A 47 5.18 8.36 13.32
CA VAL A 47 5.14 7.29 12.33
C VAL A 47 5.59 5.99 12.97
N PHE A 48 4.80 4.94 12.78
CA PHE A 48 5.23 3.57 13.05
C PHE A 48 5.99 3.07 11.81
N PRO A 49 7.27 2.65 11.92
CA PRO A 49 8.16 2.44 10.79
C PRO A 49 7.94 1.09 10.07
N ILE A 50 6.67 0.78 9.80
CA ILE A 50 6.23 -0.42 9.09
C ILE A 50 5.25 0.00 8.00
N GLU A 51 5.44 -0.50 6.78
CA GLU A 51 4.43 -0.40 5.73
C GLU A 51 3.51 -1.62 5.79
N PHE A 52 2.23 -1.39 6.05
CA PHE A 52 1.23 -2.44 6.01
C PHE A 52 0.72 -2.61 4.58
N VAL A 53 1.24 -3.62 3.88
CA VAL A 53 0.78 -3.96 2.53
C VAL A 53 -0.23 -5.09 2.60
N VAL A 54 -1.46 -4.82 2.14
CA VAL A 54 -2.51 -5.83 2.00
C VAL A 54 -2.61 -6.24 0.52
N ARG A 55 -2.56 -7.54 0.26
CA ARG A 55 -2.57 -8.10 -1.10
C ARG A 55 -3.83 -8.95 -1.30
N GLY A 56 -4.65 -8.57 -2.29
CA GLY A 56 -5.78 -9.39 -2.75
C GLY A 56 -5.46 -10.22 -4.00
N PHE A 57 -4.34 -9.93 -4.68
CA PHE A 57 -3.90 -10.59 -5.90
C PHE A 57 -2.40 -10.86 -5.84
N ILE A 58 -1.95 -11.96 -6.46
CA ILE A 58 -0.52 -12.24 -6.62
C ILE A 58 0.01 -11.53 -7.87
N THR A 59 0.69 -10.40 -7.66
CA THR A 59 1.15 -9.55 -8.76
C THR A 59 2.40 -8.75 -8.38
N GLY A 60 2.82 -7.87 -9.29
CA GLY A 60 3.97 -6.97 -9.20
C GLY A 60 5.16 -7.43 -10.05
N SER A 61 6.14 -6.54 -10.12
CA SER A 61 7.39 -6.72 -10.88
C SER A 61 8.65 -6.38 -10.09
N THR A 62 8.52 -5.81 -8.88
CA THR A 62 9.66 -5.49 -8.02
C THR A 62 10.16 -6.75 -7.32
N SER A 63 11.41 -6.72 -6.84
CA SER A 63 12.02 -7.82 -6.08
C SER A 63 11.24 -8.19 -4.82
N THR A 64 10.53 -7.23 -4.23
CA THR A 64 9.68 -7.40 -3.04
C THR A 64 8.21 -7.66 -3.36
N SER A 65 7.85 -7.82 -4.62
CA SER A 65 6.46 -8.13 -4.98
C SER A 65 6.15 -9.61 -4.82
N LEU A 66 4.92 -9.91 -4.39
CA LEU A 66 4.49 -11.27 -4.09
C LEU A 66 4.66 -12.22 -5.29
N TRP A 67 4.39 -11.74 -6.51
CA TRP A 67 4.60 -12.55 -7.71
C TRP A 67 6.08 -12.84 -7.98
N THR A 68 6.97 -11.85 -7.86
CA THR A 68 8.40 -12.06 -8.13
C THR A 68 9.00 -13.09 -7.17
N VAL A 69 8.71 -12.98 -5.88
CA VAL A 69 9.16 -13.91 -4.84
C VAL A 69 8.62 -15.33 -5.12
N TYR A 70 7.32 -15.46 -5.34
CA TYR A 70 6.70 -16.75 -5.67
C TYR A 70 7.28 -17.39 -6.95
N ASN A 71 7.49 -16.58 -8.00
CA ASN A 71 8.04 -17.04 -9.27
C ASN A 71 9.52 -17.45 -9.15
N ASN A 72 10.25 -16.93 -8.16
CA ASN A 72 11.61 -17.34 -7.84
C ASN A 72 11.67 -18.67 -7.07
N GLY A 73 10.51 -19.24 -6.70
CA GLY A 73 10.40 -20.53 -6.03
C GLY A 73 10.03 -20.44 -4.56
N ASP A 74 9.96 -19.24 -3.98
CA ASP A 74 9.60 -19.08 -2.58
C ASP A 74 8.13 -19.45 -2.36
N ARG A 75 7.87 -20.13 -1.24
CA ARG A 75 6.52 -20.54 -0.79
C ARG A 75 6.17 -20.03 0.59
N GLU A 76 7.06 -19.28 1.19
CA GLU A 76 6.84 -18.59 2.45
C GLU A 76 7.25 -17.13 2.29
N TYR A 77 6.37 -16.22 2.67
CA TYR A 77 6.62 -14.79 2.53
C TYR A 77 5.94 -13.98 3.63
N CYS A 78 6.73 -13.21 4.39
CA CYS A 78 6.27 -12.43 5.55
C CYS A 78 5.40 -13.27 6.53
N GLY A 79 5.76 -14.54 6.76
CA GLY A 79 5.02 -15.47 7.62
C GLY A 79 3.76 -16.08 6.98
N ASN A 80 3.52 -15.88 5.69
CA ASN A 80 2.40 -16.47 4.96
C ASN A 80 2.87 -17.64 4.08
N SER A 81 2.18 -18.77 4.14
CA SER A 81 2.40 -19.88 3.19
C SER A 81 1.66 -19.63 1.88
N LEU A 82 2.36 -19.79 0.75
CA LEU A 82 1.82 -19.62 -0.59
C LEU A 82 1.49 -20.99 -1.19
N PRO A 83 0.25 -21.25 -1.61
CA PRO A 83 -0.11 -22.51 -2.25
C PRO A 83 0.59 -22.65 -3.61
N GLU A 84 0.82 -23.89 -4.01
CA GLU A 84 1.32 -24.20 -5.35
C GLU A 84 0.31 -23.86 -6.45
N GLY A 85 0.83 -23.72 -7.67
CA GLY A 85 0.03 -23.53 -8.88
C GLY A 85 -0.56 -22.14 -9.09
N LEU A 86 -0.24 -21.16 -8.22
CA LEU A 86 -0.67 -19.77 -8.43
C LEU A 86 -0.11 -19.21 -9.75
N LYS A 87 -0.95 -18.45 -10.45
CA LYS A 87 -0.60 -17.77 -11.71
C LYS A 87 -0.48 -16.27 -11.51
N LYS A 88 0.32 -15.61 -12.37
CA LYS A 88 0.49 -14.15 -12.32
C LYS A 88 -0.86 -13.44 -12.46
N ASN A 89 -1.11 -12.47 -11.58
CA ASN A 89 -2.34 -11.67 -11.46
C ASN A 89 -3.58 -12.46 -11.01
N GLU A 90 -3.42 -13.65 -10.45
CA GLU A 90 -4.53 -14.40 -9.88
C GLU A 90 -5.02 -13.78 -8.55
N LYS A 91 -6.33 -13.86 -8.30
CA LYS A 91 -6.93 -13.46 -7.03
C LYS A 91 -6.55 -14.46 -5.94
N LEU A 92 -6.07 -13.96 -4.80
CA LEU A 92 -5.78 -14.80 -3.64
C LEU A 92 -7.07 -15.27 -2.98
N LYS A 93 -7.03 -16.45 -2.34
CA LYS A 93 -8.18 -17.01 -1.61
C LYS A 93 -8.63 -16.10 -0.45
N SER A 94 -7.67 -15.47 0.21
CA SER A 94 -7.89 -14.48 1.27
C SER A 94 -6.89 -13.33 1.10
N ASN A 95 -7.25 -12.16 1.60
CA ASN A 95 -6.32 -11.03 1.64
C ASN A 95 -5.13 -11.39 2.53
N MET A 96 -3.93 -11.06 2.08
CA MET A 96 -2.68 -11.36 2.77
C MET A 96 -2.04 -10.06 3.27
N LEU A 97 -1.62 -10.05 4.54
CA LEU A 97 -0.84 -8.96 5.10
C LEU A 97 0.65 -9.28 4.95
N THR A 98 1.38 -8.41 4.29
CA THR A 98 2.83 -8.53 4.09
C THR A 98 3.49 -7.24 4.60
N PRO A 99 3.71 -7.11 5.92
CA PRO A 99 4.35 -5.93 6.46
C PRO A 99 5.78 -5.82 5.94
N THR A 100 6.25 -4.61 5.63
CA THR A 100 7.65 -4.35 5.29
C THR A 100 8.22 -3.30 6.25
N THR A 101 9.50 -3.40 6.61
CA THR A 101 10.16 -2.34 7.39
C THR A 101 10.51 -1.17 6.47
N LYS A 102 10.38 0.06 6.99
CA LYS A 102 10.99 1.24 6.35
C LYS A 102 12.43 1.37 6.82
N GLU A 103 13.40 0.92 6.02
CA GLU A 103 14.80 1.31 6.20
C GLU A 103 15.14 2.48 5.25
N GLU A 104 16.01 3.41 5.67
CA GLU A 104 16.36 4.64 4.92
C GLU A 104 16.89 4.40 3.50
N HIS A 105 17.31 3.18 3.17
CA HIS A 105 17.88 2.83 1.87
C HIS A 105 17.05 1.82 1.05
N HIS A 106 16.38 0.83 1.66
CA HIS A 106 15.49 -0.12 0.96
C HIS A 106 14.52 -0.82 1.92
N ASP A 107 13.23 -0.88 1.59
CA ASP A 107 12.24 -1.62 2.38
C ASP A 107 12.54 -3.13 2.39
N ARG A 108 12.46 -3.77 3.56
CA ARG A 108 12.64 -5.23 3.71
C ARG A 108 11.30 -5.90 4.08
N PRO A 109 10.96 -7.05 3.47
CA PRO A 109 9.78 -7.83 3.87
C PRO A 109 9.89 -8.45 5.26
#